data_AF-A0A0P7XZG9-F1
#
_entry.id   AF-A0A0P7XZG9-F1
#
_cell.length_a   1.000
_cell.length_b   1.000
_cell.length_c   1.000
_cell.angle_alpha   90.00
_cell.angle_beta   90.00
_cell.angle_gamma   90.00
#
_symmetry.space_group_name_H-M   'P 1'
#
loop_
_entity.id
_entity.type
_entity.pdbx_description
1 polymer ?
#
loop_
_entity_poly.entity_id
_entity_poly.type
_entity_poly.pdbx_seq_one_letter_code
_entity_poly.pdbx_strand_id
1 'polypeptide(L)'
;MPQDDFYTKVRAGLPALLRQWRALGQADADRLALILAETARVAKLGEPSKTPDGATLDAWSQSQDGDIPLWAPRTAVFLLNQMPARPLPDSEAEACAWAYCWLRNRTFDNLEDAQRALPAHLQTPLESALAAAWRDQQGLRLV
;
A
#
# COMPACT_ATOMS: atom_id res chain seq x y z
N MET A 1 4.25 24.30 2.64
CA MET A 1 2.97 23.66 2.29
C MET A 1 3.05 22.21 2.77
N PRO A 2 2.13 21.72 3.63
CA PRO A 2 2.28 20.41 4.28
C PRO A 2 1.84 19.21 3.42
N GLN A 3 0.93 19.40 2.46
CA GLN A 3 0.43 18.32 1.58
C GLN A 3 1.52 17.77 0.65
N ASP A 4 2.41 18.64 0.18
CA ASP A 4 3.50 18.25 -0.72
C ASP A 4 4.49 17.29 -0.04
N ASP A 5 4.67 17.38 1.28
CA ASP A 5 5.61 16.51 2.01
C ASP A 5 5.05 15.09 2.21
N PHE A 6 3.76 14.97 2.56
CA PHE A 6 3.16 13.66 2.78
C PHE A 6 3.04 12.84 1.50
N TYR A 7 2.51 13.43 0.41
CA TYR A 7 2.36 12.70 -0.84
C TYR A 7 3.71 12.34 -1.48
N THR A 8 4.74 13.17 -1.27
CA THR A 8 6.11 12.85 -1.67
C THR A 8 6.63 11.61 -0.93
N LYS A 9 6.41 11.51 0.40
CA LYS A 9 6.75 10.31 1.18
C LYS A 9 5.97 9.08 0.72
N VAL A 10 4.68 9.23 0.42
CA VAL A 10 3.85 8.14 -0.14
C VAL A 10 4.48 7.61 -1.43
N ARG A 11 4.76 8.49 -2.40
CA ARG A 11 5.36 8.09 -3.69
C ARG A 11 6.69 7.37 -3.51
N ALA A 12 7.54 7.84 -2.60
CA ALA A 12 8.81 7.19 -2.27
C ALA A 12 8.61 5.80 -1.61
N GLY A 13 7.50 5.60 -0.89
CA GLY A 13 7.21 4.35 -0.18
C GLY A 13 6.48 3.27 -0.99
N LEU A 14 5.78 3.60 -2.08
CA LEU A 14 5.04 2.60 -2.87
C LEU A 14 5.89 1.43 -3.38
N PRO A 15 7.13 1.63 -3.89
CA PRO A 15 8.00 0.53 -4.30
C PRO A 15 8.37 -0.42 -3.16
N ALA A 16 8.50 0.10 -1.93
CA ALA A 16 8.88 -0.68 -0.76
C ALA A 16 7.81 -1.74 -0.41
N LEU A 17 6.52 -1.36 -0.49
CA LEU A 17 5.41 -2.29 -0.29
C LEU A 17 5.46 -3.49 -1.26
N LEU A 18 5.81 -3.24 -2.53
CA LEU A 18 5.95 -4.30 -3.53
C LEU A 18 7.20 -5.14 -3.27
N ARG A 19 8.30 -4.53 -2.81
CA ARG A 19 9.50 -5.25 -2.40
C ARG A 19 9.24 -6.17 -1.22
N GLN A 20 8.46 -5.71 -0.24
CA GLN A 20 8.09 -6.52 0.91
C GLN A 20 7.16 -7.68 0.53
N TRP A 21 6.19 -7.44 -0.36
CA TRP A 21 5.38 -8.51 -0.96
C TRP A 21 6.25 -9.56 -1.66
N ARG A 22 7.24 -9.14 -2.44
CA ARG A 22 8.20 -10.05 -3.10
C ARG A 22 9.04 -10.84 -2.10
N ALA A 23 9.51 -10.19 -1.03
CA ALA A 23 10.40 -10.81 -0.05
C ALA A 23 9.69 -11.84 0.84
N LEU A 24 8.43 -11.59 1.17
CA LEU A 24 7.64 -12.46 2.06
C LEU A 24 6.76 -13.47 1.30
N GLY A 25 6.48 -13.19 0.02
CA GLY A 25 5.71 -14.06 -0.85
C GLY A 25 6.43 -15.38 -1.12
N GLN A 26 5.74 -16.50 -0.91
CA GLN A 26 6.30 -17.84 -1.10
C GLN A 26 6.01 -18.38 -2.50
N ALA A 27 6.40 -17.64 -3.54
CA ALA A 27 6.29 -18.06 -4.94
C ALA A 27 7.32 -17.35 -5.82
N ASP A 28 7.48 -17.80 -7.06
CA ASP A 28 8.28 -17.08 -8.06
C ASP A 28 7.65 -15.72 -8.44
N ALA A 29 8.44 -14.86 -9.09
CA ALA A 29 8.04 -13.49 -9.40
C ALA A 29 6.80 -13.42 -10.32
N ASP A 30 6.70 -14.30 -11.31
CA ASP A 30 5.54 -14.36 -12.21
C ASP A 30 4.27 -14.74 -11.45
N ARG A 31 4.37 -15.71 -10.55
CA ARG A 31 3.25 -16.13 -9.72
C ARG A 31 2.83 -15.06 -8.73
N LEU A 32 3.78 -14.35 -8.12
CA LEU A 32 3.49 -13.22 -7.23
C LEU A 32 2.83 -12.06 -7.98
N ALA A 33 3.26 -11.77 -9.21
CA ALA A 33 2.66 -10.76 -10.08
C ALA A 33 1.21 -11.12 -10.48
N LEU A 34 0.98 -12.39 -10.84
CA LEU A 34 -0.35 -12.93 -11.10
C LEU A 34 -1.26 -12.83 -9.87
N ILE A 35 -0.81 -13.28 -8.70
CA ILE A 35 -1.59 -13.20 -7.46
C ILE A 35 -1.98 -11.75 -7.16
N LEU A 36 -1.05 -10.82 -7.33
CA LEU A 36 -1.29 -9.39 -7.12
C LEU A 36 -2.41 -8.88 -8.06
N ALA A 37 -2.35 -9.20 -9.35
CA ALA A 37 -3.35 -8.73 -10.30
C ALA A 37 -4.73 -9.40 -10.12
N GLU A 38 -4.79 -10.72 -9.89
CA GLU A 38 -6.06 -11.40 -9.67
C GLU A 38 -6.71 -10.96 -8.37
N THR A 39 -5.91 -10.76 -7.31
CA THR A 39 -6.42 -10.22 -6.03
C THR A 39 -6.98 -8.81 -6.23
N ALA A 40 -6.31 -7.96 -7.02
CA ALA A 40 -6.79 -6.61 -7.30
C ALA A 40 -8.19 -6.62 -7.94
N ARG A 41 -8.41 -7.52 -8.92
CA ARG A 41 -9.70 -7.68 -9.59
C ARG A 41 -10.77 -8.21 -8.62
N VAL A 42 -10.50 -9.30 -7.92
CA VAL A 42 -11.48 -9.96 -7.04
C VAL A 42 -11.85 -9.07 -5.85
N ALA A 43 -10.86 -8.41 -5.24
CA ALA A 43 -11.07 -7.52 -4.10
C ALA A 43 -11.48 -6.09 -4.49
N LYS A 44 -11.66 -5.81 -5.80
CA LYS A 44 -12.04 -4.50 -6.35
C LYS A 44 -11.10 -3.37 -5.90
N LEU A 45 -9.79 -3.65 -5.81
CA LEU A 45 -8.74 -2.70 -5.42
C LEU A 45 -8.18 -1.92 -6.63
N GLY A 46 -8.70 -2.22 -7.81
CA GLY A 46 -8.41 -1.59 -9.09
C GLY A 46 -8.58 -2.60 -10.22
N GLU A 47 -8.42 -2.15 -11.45
CA GLU A 47 -8.58 -2.98 -12.64
C GLU A 47 -7.26 -3.03 -13.41
N PRO A 48 -6.44 -4.08 -13.23
CA PRO A 48 -5.28 -4.32 -14.06
C PRO A 48 -5.72 -4.55 -15.50
N SER A 49 -5.36 -3.63 -16.41
CA SER A 49 -5.65 -3.74 -17.86
C SER A 49 -4.97 -4.96 -18.48
N LYS A 50 -3.80 -5.34 -17.95
CA LYS A 50 -3.08 -6.58 -18.26
C LYS A 50 -2.54 -7.17 -16.95
N THR A 51 -2.42 -8.48 -16.91
CA THR A 51 -1.69 -9.14 -15.81
C THR A 51 -0.19 -8.87 -16.01
N PRO A 52 0.49 -8.27 -15.02
CA PRO A 52 1.94 -8.07 -15.08
C PRO A 52 2.66 -9.42 -14.97
N ASP A 53 3.84 -9.48 -15.55
CA ASP A 53 4.80 -10.55 -15.32
C ASP A 53 5.73 -10.23 -14.15
N GLY A 54 6.59 -11.17 -13.79
CA GLY A 54 7.59 -11.02 -12.73
C GLY A 54 8.56 -9.87 -13.02
N ALA A 55 8.98 -9.69 -14.28
CA ALA A 55 9.87 -8.59 -14.66
C ALA A 55 9.24 -7.21 -14.40
N THR A 56 7.95 -7.07 -14.68
CA THR A 56 7.19 -5.84 -14.40
C THR A 56 7.08 -5.59 -12.89
N LEU A 57 6.78 -6.63 -12.10
CA LEU A 57 6.74 -6.53 -10.63
C LEU A 57 8.11 -6.15 -10.06
N ASP A 58 9.18 -6.73 -10.61
CA ASP A 58 10.55 -6.42 -10.24
C ASP A 58 10.89 -4.96 -10.49
N ALA A 59 10.58 -4.46 -11.69
CA ALA A 59 10.78 -3.06 -12.06
C ALA A 59 10.01 -2.11 -11.12
N TRP A 60 8.75 -2.41 -10.81
CA TRP A 60 7.97 -1.59 -9.87
C TRP A 60 8.57 -1.55 -8.47
N SER A 61 9.10 -2.67 -7.96
CA SER A 61 9.72 -2.72 -6.62
C SER A 61 11.06 -1.95 -6.50
N GLN A 62 11.64 -1.58 -7.64
CA GLN A 62 12.90 -0.83 -7.75
C GLN A 62 12.70 0.62 -8.23
N SER A 63 11.49 0.96 -8.68
CA SER A 63 11.17 2.29 -9.22
C SER A 63 11.46 3.37 -8.18
N GLN A 64 12.08 4.47 -8.60
CA GLN A 64 12.29 5.66 -7.76
C GLN A 64 11.26 6.76 -8.06
N ASP A 65 10.72 6.75 -9.29
CA ASP A 65 9.84 7.81 -9.78
C ASP A 65 8.35 7.49 -9.65
N GLY A 66 8.00 6.31 -9.12
CA GLY A 66 6.62 5.98 -8.75
C GLY A 66 5.66 5.83 -9.94
N ASP A 67 6.17 5.48 -11.13
CA ASP A 67 5.35 5.04 -12.27
C ASP A 67 4.84 3.60 -12.04
N ILE A 68 4.09 3.44 -10.96
CA ILE A 68 3.51 2.19 -10.50
C ILE A 68 2.00 2.39 -10.51
N PRO A 69 1.23 1.53 -11.18
CA PRO A 69 -0.22 1.66 -11.15
C PRO A 69 -0.72 1.44 -9.72
N LEU A 70 -1.46 2.41 -9.18
CA LEU A 70 -1.80 2.46 -7.74
C LEU A 70 -2.53 1.22 -7.21
N TRP A 71 -3.22 0.46 -8.08
CA TRP A 71 -3.86 -0.80 -7.69
C TRP A 71 -2.83 -1.82 -7.16
N ALA A 72 -1.58 -1.80 -7.65
CA ALA A 72 -0.54 -2.75 -7.27
C ALA A 72 -0.12 -2.60 -5.79
N PRO A 73 0.37 -1.43 -5.32
CA PRO A 73 0.71 -1.26 -3.90
C PRO A 73 -0.51 -1.33 -2.98
N ARG A 74 -1.70 -0.90 -3.45
CA ARG A 74 -2.96 -1.12 -2.71
C ARG A 74 -3.23 -2.59 -2.46
N THR A 75 -3.03 -3.43 -3.47
CA THR A 75 -3.24 -4.87 -3.36
C THR A 75 -2.14 -5.53 -2.52
N ALA A 76 -0.90 -5.06 -2.61
CA ALA A 76 0.18 -5.52 -1.73
C ALA A 76 -0.16 -5.28 -0.26
N VAL A 77 -0.63 -4.09 0.11
CA VAL A 77 -1.09 -3.79 1.49
C VAL A 77 -2.26 -4.68 1.91
N PHE A 78 -3.22 -4.94 1.02
CA PHE A 78 -4.31 -5.86 1.31
C PHE A 78 -3.78 -7.26 1.66
N LEU A 79 -2.80 -7.78 0.91
CA LEU A 79 -2.20 -9.10 1.14
C LEU A 79 -1.30 -9.12 2.39
N LEU A 80 -0.40 -8.14 2.53
CA LEU A 80 0.54 -8.00 3.66
C LEU A 80 -0.20 -7.96 5.01
N ASN A 81 -1.31 -7.22 5.10
CA ASN A 81 -2.14 -7.14 6.30
C ASN A 81 -2.71 -8.49 6.76
N GLN A 82 -2.74 -9.49 5.89
CA GLN A 82 -3.28 -10.83 6.15
C GLN A 82 -2.18 -11.88 6.35
N MET A 83 -0.90 -11.51 6.18
CA MET A 83 0.20 -12.47 6.25
C MET A 83 0.46 -12.92 7.70
N PRO A 84 0.70 -14.23 7.92
CA PRO A 84 1.03 -14.75 9.25
C PRO A 84 2.39 -14.23 9.78
N ALA A 85 3.28 -13.80 8.87
CA ALA A 85 4.57 -13.20 9.20
C ALA A 85 4.46 -11.84 9.90
N ARG A 86 3.28 -11.21 9.92
CA ARG A 86 3.02 -9.91 10.57
C ARG A 86 4.03 -8.83 10.14
N PRO A 87 4.15 -8.55 8.84
CA PRO A 87 5.07 -7.54 8.33
C PRO A 87 4.83 -6.17 8.97
N LEU A 88 5.92 -5.44 9.18
CA LEU A 88 5.92 -4.05 9.62
C LEU A 88 6.55 -3.18 8.53
N PRO A 89 6.19 -1.90 8.43
CA PRO A 89 6.92 -0.99 7.55
C PRO A 89 8.37 -0.82 8.05
N ASP A 90 9.34 -0.83 7.13
CA ASP A 90 10.77 -0.71 7.43
C ASP A 90 11.25 0.76 7.41
N SER A 91 10.40 1.70 6.99
CA SER A 91 10.72 3.13 6.93
C SER A 91 9.49 4.03 7.08
N GLU A 92 9.70 5.32 7.38
CA GLU A 92 8.63 6.31 7.43
C GLU A 92 7.88 6.42 6.09
N ALA A 93 8.61 6.45 4.96
CA ALA A 93 8.02 6.53 3.63
C ALA A 93 7.11 5.32 3.35
N GLU A 94 7.57 4.11 3.70
CA GLU A 94 6.76 2.90 3.58
C GLU A 94 5.54 2.93 4.49
N ALA A 95 5.67 3.41 5.74
CA ALA A 95 4.53 3.58 6.64
C ALA A 95 3.49 4.57 6.07
N CYS A 96 3.93 5.69 5.48
CA CYS A 96 3.05 6.64 4.79
C CYS A 96 2.33 5.99 3.60
N ALA A 97 3.07 5.26 2.76
CA ALA A 97 2.49 4.54 1.63
C ALA A 97 1.48 3.46 2.07
N TRP A 98 1.78 2.74 3.15
CA TRP A 98 0.90 1.74 3.74
C TRP A 98 -0.40 2.35 4.21
N ALA A 99 -0.32 3.40 5.02
CA ALA A 99 -1.48 4.13 5.54
C ALA A 99 -2.34 4.72 4.41
N TYR A 100 -1.70 5.31 3.41
CA TYR A 100 -2.37 5.83 2.21
C TYR A 100 -3.13 4.74 1.45
N CYS A 101 -2.50 3.59 1.22
CA CYS A 101 -3.14 2.46 0.55
C CYS A 101 -4.28 1.86 1.40
N TRP A 102 -4.08 1.74 2.71
CA TRP A 102 -5.07 1.23 3.65
C TRP A 102 -6.38 2.04 3.62
N LEU A 103 -6.27 3.37 3.72
CA LEU A 103 -7.43 4.27 3.68
C LEU A 103 -8.12 4.31 2.30
N ARG A 104 -7.44 3.88 1.24
CA ARG A 104 -8.05 3.76 -0.11
C ARG A 104 -8.63 2.38 -0.38
N ASN A 105 -8.28 1.37 0.42
CA ASN A 105 -8.83 0.03 0.24
C ASN A 105 -10.20 -0.14 0.90
N ARG A 106 -10.57 0.75 1.82
CA ARG A 106 -11.81 0.69 2.60
C ARG A 106 -12.33 2.09 2.88
N THR A 107 -13.62 2.20 3.17
CA THR A 107 -14.22 3.44 3.65
C THR A 107 -14.32 3.38 5.16
N PHE A 108 -14.00 4.49 5.83
CA PHE A 108 -14.11 4.64 7.27
C PHE A 108 -14.80 5.98 7.57
N ASP A 109 -15.56 6.02 8.66
CA ASP A 109 -16.29 7.23 9.08
C ASP A 109 -15.36 8.20 9.84
N ASN A 110 -14.39 7.67 10.58
CA ASN A 110 -13.41 8.44 11.34
C ASN A 110 -12.04 7.74 11.41
N LEU A 111 -11.03 8.46 11.90
CA LEU A 111 -9.66 7.97 12.03
C LEU A 111 -9.54 6.81 13.04
N GLU A 112 -10.29 6.84 14.14
CA GLU A 112 -10.24 5.81 15.17
C GLU A 112 -10.71 4.46 14.62
N ASP A 113 -11.78 4.45 13.82
CA ASP A 113 -12.27 3.25 13.14
C ASP A 113 -11.24 2.70 12.14
N ALA A 114 -10.59 3.60 11.38
CA ALA A 114 -9.52 3.22 10.46
C ALA A 114 -8.33 2.58 11.20
N GLN A 115 -7.98 3.09 12.38
CA GLN A 115 -6.89 2.56 13.21
C GLN A 115 -7.26 1.22 13.84
N ARG A 116 -8.46 1.11 14.43
CA ARG A 116 -8.94 -0.13 15.06
C ARG A 116 -9.12 -1.27 14.06
N ALA A 117 -9.41 -0.96 12.80
CA ALA A 117 -9.54 -1.95 11.75
C ALA A 117 -8.19 -2.51 11.25
N LEU A 118 -7.05 -1.87 11.60
CA LEU A 118 -5.74 -2.43 11.29
C LEU A 118 -5.48 -3.70 12.12
N PRO A 119 -4.71 -4.66 11.57
CA PRO A 119 -4.14 -5.74 12.37
C PRO A 119 -3.39 -5.19 13.59
N ALA A 120 -3.50 -5.85 14.74
CA ALA A 120 -2.97 -5.34 16.01
C ALA A 120 -1.47 -4.93 15.96
N HIS A 121 -0.66 -5.70 15.23
CA HIS A 121 0.78 -5.43 15.05
C HIS A 121 1.07 -4.15 14.27
N LEU A 122 0.11 -3.62 13.49
CA LEU A 122 0.26 -2.42 12.68
C LEU A 122 -0.36 -1.17 13.32
N GLN A 123 -1.16 -1.31 14.39
CA GLN A 123 -1.85 -0.16 15.00
C GLN A 123 -0.89 0.90 15.52
N THR A 124 0.12 0.51 16.30
CA THR A 124 1.14 1.44 16.83
C THR A 124 2.11 1.90 15.74
N PRO A 125 2.70 1.02 14.91
CA PRO A 125 3.67 1.45 13.89
C PRO A 125 3.09 2.40 12.83
N LEU A 126 1.79 2.29 12.54
CA LEU A 126 1.13 3.16 11.55
C LEU A 126 0.38 4.35 12.14
N GLU A 127 0.35 4.54 13.47
CA GLU A 127 -0.48 5.56 14.11
C GLU A 127 -0.26 6.98 13.53
N SER A 128 1.00 7.43 13.51
CA SER A 128 1.35 8.76 12.98
C SER A 128 1.14 8.87 11.47
N ALA A 129 1.48 7.82 10.72
CA ALA A 129 1.31 7.77 9.27
C ALA A 129 -0.17 7.78 8.88
N LEU A 130 -1.02 7.09 9.64
CA LEU A 130 -2.47 7.03 9.44
C LEU A 130 -3.13 8.38 9.73
N ALA A 131 -2.72 9.05 10.80
CA ALA A 131 -3.19 10.41 11.09
C ALA A 131 -2.78 11.41 10.01
N ALA A 132 -1.58 11.26 9.42
CA ALA A 132 -1.14 12.08 8.28
C ALA A 132 -1.97 11.77 7.01
N ALA A 133 -2.13 10.50 6.67
CA ALA A 133 -2.91 10.05 5.52
C ALA A 133 -4.38 10.47 5.61
N TRP A 134 -4.97 10.44 6.80
CA TRP A 134 -6.34 10.88 7.04
C TRP A 134 -6.50 12.38 6.78
N ARG A 135 -5.59 13.21 7.31
CA ARG A 135 -5.60 14.66 7.06
C ARG A 135 -5.46 14.98 5.57
N ASP A 136 -4.58 14.27 4.87
CA ASP A 136 -4.43 14.39 3.42
C ASP A 136 -5.72 14.05 2.67
N GLN A 137 -6.35 12.91 3.00
CA GLN A 137 -7.62 12.48 2.38
C GLN A 137 -8.78 13.47 2.63
N GLN A 138 -8.89 14.03 3.83
CA GLN A 138 -9.92 15.04 4.13
C GLN A 138 -9.62 16.37 3.43
N GLY A 139 -8.35 16.76 3.34
CA GLY A 139 -7.93 17.95 2.60
C GLY A 139 -8.31 17.89 1.11
N LEU A 140 -8.29 16.70 0.50
CA LEU A 140 -8.75 16.47 -0.87
C LEU A 140 -10.29 16.51 -1.04
N ARG A 141 -11.06 16.40 0.05
CA ARG A 141 -12.54 16.44 0.03
C ARG A 141 -13.11 17.85 0.24
N LEU A 142 -12.29 18.79 0.67
CA LEU A 142 -12.69 20.17 0.98
C LEU A 142 -12.42 21.15 -0.18
N VAL A 143 -12.01 20.65 -1.36
CA VAL A 143 -11.75 21.42 -2.58
C VAL A 143 -12.83 21.15 -3.61
#